data_AF-A0A6A3BXH4-F1
#
_entry.id   AF-A0A6A3BXH4-F1
#
_cell.length_a   1.000
_cell.length_b   1.000
_cell.length_c   1.000
_cell.angle_alpha   90.00
_cell.angle_beta   90.00
_cell.angle_gamma   90.00
#
_symmetry.space_group_name_H-M   'P 1'
#
loop_
_entity.id
_entity.type
_entity.pdbx_description
1 polymer ?
#
loop_
_entity_poly.entity_id
_entity_poly.type
_entity_poly.pdbx_seq_one_letter_code
_entity_poly.pdbx_strand_id
1 'polypeptide(L)'
;MLKLLVGIKEKSKSGDGNLYEAYGDQNIEDEAQEVQPSSNMDMKSKMQPTLKRKANVEISNYFAPRTTPGSQPSLKSVLSSTQAIHKAKMAIAHWFYDACIPFHATLSPYFQPALDAINAIGPGFKGPSYHELRVNLLGDCKRECCLLVEGYRANWAKSGCTIMADGWTDQRQRTLINFLVYCPTGVVFVKSVDASDVIKDAKTLCGLFSEVVEWVGAEHIVHIVTDNAANYVAAGKLIQEKYDTIFWSPCAAHCLNLLLKDFASMPHVADLATKSSKITVFVYNHMVFLSWMRKREGWKEIVHPGVTRFATTFITLKSIFDHKHDLQALVVDKHFTIHKLSKTTTGKIVSDIVLDQKFWNDYLSIAKLVAPIIRLLRIVDGDEKPSLGYVYEGMQRAKNAIKKMFRNRRALYKPYTYIIKARWDKHLKLNLHAAAYFLNPAFFYDEKFCSKNRVMSATISLLEKRAFCNDLTKGISEMNMYRERQGSFGRESALIVTKTTRPDQWWALFGGSAPILQKLLKKPCYDPIDYESIDHVDFWVTEEQTPPELDIDEIDNFLYHENAIPVGQSSKNNEGDEDLDVVDFQVQSGDGGGSSTNEEAFPNILEFEGINFNEYYDD
;
A
#
# COMPACT_ATOMS: atom_id res chain seq x y z
N MET A 1 -10.54 -10.70 2.29
CA MET A 1 -11.18 -10.97 0.99
C MET A 1 -11.94 -9.74 0.51
N LEU A 2 -13.12 -9.37 1.05
CA LEU A 2 -13.84 -8.15 0.62
C LEU A 2 -13.02 -6.84 0.78
N LYS A 3 -12.31 -6.62 1.90
CA LYS A 3 -11.34 -5.51 2.05
C LYS A 3 -10.13 -5.54 1.08
N LEU A 4 -10.00 -6.58 0.26
CA LEU A 4 -8.97 -6.76 -0.78
C LEU A 4 -9.55 -6.60 -2.20
N LEU A 5 -10.84 -6.28 -2.32
CA LEU A 5 -11.59 -6.16 -3.58
C LEU A 5 -12.18 -4.76 -3.82
N VAL A 6 -12.03 -3.83 -2.86
CA VAL A 6 -12.63 -2.48 -2.89
C VAL A 6 -11.56 -1.42 -2.70
N GLY A 7 -10.60 -1.37 -3.62
CA GLY A 7 -9.64 -0.28 -3.77
C GLY A 7 -10.20 0.81 -4.70
N ILE A 8 -11.27 1.48 -4.29
CA ILE A 8 -11.94 2.51 -5.10
C ILE A 8 -12.20 3.78 -4.26
N LYS A 9 -11.28 4.75 -4.37
CA LYS A 9 -11.50 6.15 -4.01
C LYS A 9 -12.05 6.87 -5.26
N GLU A 10 -13.38 7.01 -5.36
CA GLU A 10 -13.94 7.87 -6.42
C GLU A 10 -13.58 9.35 -6.16
N LYS A 11 -13.35 10.10 -7.25
CA LYS A 11 -13.01 11.51 -7.16
C LYS A 11 -14.27 12.34 -6.97
N SER A 12 -14.37 13.01 -5.83
CA SER A 12 -15.35 14.06 -5.57
C SER A 12 -15.13 15.29 -6.47
N LYS A 13 -15.55 15.18 -7.73
CA LYS A 13 -15.77 16.34 -8.59
C LYS A 13 -17.22 16.78 -8.47
N SER A 14 -17.43 18.01 -8.00
CA SER A 14 -18.72 18.68 -8.07
C SER A 14 -19.15 18.89 -9.53
N GLY A 15 -20.31 18.34 -9.88
CA GLY A 15 -20.93 18.48 -11.19
C GLY A 15 -22.05 17.47 -11.36
N ASP A 16 -23.29 17.94 -11.51
CA ASP A 16 -24.46 17.08 -11.68
C ASP A 16 -24.35 16.20 -12.94
N GLY A 17 -24.70 14.92 -12.77
CA GLY A 17 -24.59 13.91 -13.81
C GLY A 17 -25.26 12.60 -13.41
N ASN A 18 -26.59 12.56 -13.45
CA ASN A 18 -27.36 11.33 -13.24
C ASN A 18 -26.95 10.26 -14.25
N LEU A 19 -26.69 9.03 -13.78
CA LEU A 19 -26.27 7.91 -14.61
C LEU A 19 -27.03 6.62 -14.23
N TYR A 20 -28.37 6.73 -14.24
CA TYR A 20 -29.32 5.65 -13.95
C TYR A 20 -30.49 5.63 -14.96
N GLU A 21 -30.18 5.60 -16.26
CA GLU A 21 -31.20 5.47 -17.32
C GLU A 21 -30.60 4.84 -18.60
N ALA A 22 -30.38 3.51 -18.60
CA ALA A 22 -29.69 2.82 -19.71
C ALA A 22 -30.00 1.32 -19.93
N TYR A 23 -31.11 0.78 -19.40
CA TYR A 23 -31.59 -0.56 -19.76
C TYR A 23 -33.10 -0.54 -20.02
N GLY A 24 -33.49 -0.92 -21.24
CA GLY A 24 -34.90 -1.05 -21.65
C GLY A 24 -35.25 -2.50 -21.96
N ASP A 25 -36.53 -2.84 -21.85
CA ASP A 25 -37.03 -4.19 -22.10
C ASP A 25 -36.69 -4.72 -23.50
N GLN A 26 -36.28 -5.98 -23.54
CA GLN A 26 -36.50 -6.86 -24.69
C GLN A 26 -37.08 -8.18 -24.19
N ASN A 27 -38.31 -8.47 -24.61
CA ASN A 27 -38.99 -9.73 -24.28
C ASN A 27 -38.21 -10.91 -24.86
N ILE A 28 -38.16 -12.00 -24.10
CA ILE A 28 -38.00 -13.35 -24.66
C ILE A 28 -39.24 -14.13 -24.24
N GLU A 29 -39.97 -14.60 -25.25
CA GLU A 29 -41.07 -15.55 -25.08
C GLU A 29 -40.47 -16.95 -24.94
N ASP A 30 -40.96 -17.76 -24.00
CA ASP A 30 -40.64 -19.18 -23.90
C ASP A 30 -41.95 -19.98 -23.75
N GLU A 31 -42.08 -21.05 -24.53
CA GLU A 31 -43.34 -21.77 -24.72
C GLU A 31 -43.58 -22.87 -23.68
N ALA A 32 -44.83 -23.04 -23.25
CA ALA A 32 -45.26 -24.17 -22.42
C ALA A 32 -46.70 -24.62 -22.75
N GLN A 33 -46.84 -25.42 -23.81
CA GLN A 33 -47.94 -26.39 -23.95
C GLN A 33 -47.67 -27.56 -22.98
N GLU A 34 -48.63 -28.30 -22.42
CA GLU A 34 -50.11 -28.32 -22.55
C GLU A 34 -50.68 -28.67 -21.14
N VAL A 35 -51.97 -28.52 -20.81
CA VAL A 35 -53.08 -29.45 -21.10
C VAL A 35 -54.39 -28.80 -20.61
N GLN A 36 -55.51 -28.95 -21.34
CA GLN A 36 -56.85 -28.58 -20.84
C GLN A 36 -57.58 -29.78 -20.18
N PRO A 37 -58.70 -29.55 -19.47
CA PRO A 37 -59.96 -29.72 -20.20
C PRO A 37 -61.10 -28.70 -19.91
N SER A 38 -61.76 -28.31 -21.00
CA SER A 38 -63.22 -28.14 -21.13
C SER A 38 -63.99 -26.99 -20.45
N SER A 39 -64.56 -26.15 -21.33
CA SER A 39 -66.01 -25.84 -21.45
C SER A 39 -66.62 -24.53 -20.91
N ASN A 40 -66.88 -23.63 -21.89
CA ASN A 40 -68.19 -23.06 -22.25
C ASN A 40 -68.76 -21.78 -21.60
N MET A 41 -69.44 -21.05 -22.51
CA MET A 41 -70.40 -19.93 -22.34
C MET A 41 -69.80 -18.57 -21.93
N ASP A 42 -69.93 -17.50 -22.72
CA ASP A 42 -71.15 -16.78 -23.20
C ASP A 42 -71.77 -15.88 -22.09
N MET A 43 -72.19 -14.63 -22.35
CA MET A 43 -72.06 -13.76 -23.54
C MET A 43 -72.46 -12.31 -23.15
N LYS A 44 -72.04 -11.30 -23.95
CA LYS A 44 -72.73 -9.99 -24.13
C LYS A 44 -72.78 -9.04 -22.90
N SER A 45 -72.90 -7.71 -23.04
CA SER A 45 -72.76 -6.83 -24.22
C SER A 45 -72.73 -5.33 -23.87
N LYS A 46 -71.98 -4.54 -24.65
CA LYS A 46 -72.24 -3.12 -25.06
C LYS A 46 -72.32 -2.07 -23.91
N MET A 47 -71.87 -0.82 -24.06
CA MET A 47 -71.76 0.03 -25.26
C MET A 47 -70.47 0.89 -25.26
N GLN A 48 -70.02 1.32 -26.44
CA GLN A 48 -69.24 2.56 -26.64
C GLN A 48 -70.20 3.67 -27.13
N PRO A 49 -69.84 4.96 -27.04
CA PRO A 49 -69.06 5.58 -28.12
C PRO A 49 -67.81 6.40 -27.68
N THR A 50 -66.85 6.44 -28.61
CA THR A 50 -65.95 7.54 -29.03
C THR A 50 -66.11 8.94 -28.36
N LEU A 51 -65.06 9.76 -28.17
CA LEU A 51 -63.67 9.75 -28.66
C LEU A 51 -62.78 10.76 -27.87
N LYS A 52 -61.55 10.38 -27.49
CA LYS A 52 -60.29 11.18 -27.59
C LYS A 52 -59.11 10.52 -26.87
N ARG A 53 -57.92 10.54 -27.50
CA ARG A 53 -56.64 10.17 -26.84
C ARG A 53 -56.31 11.15 -25.71
N LYS A 54 -55.92 10.62 -24.56
CA LYS A 54 -54.98 11.25 -23.61
C LYS A 54 -53.88 10.22 -23.31
N ALA A 55 -52.67 10.69 -23.03
CA ALA A 55 -51.56 9.81 -22.67
C ALA A 55 -51.75 9.23 -21.27
N ASN A 56 -51.30 7.99 -21.06
CA ASN A 56 -50.92 7.56 -19.72
C ASN A 56 -49.69 8.36 -19.31
N VAL A 57 -49.82 9.15 -18.25
CA VAL A 57 -48.69 9.71 -17.53
C VAL A 57 -48.27 8.66 -16.50
N GLU A 58 -47.07 8.13 -16.61
CA GLU A 58 -46.53 7.26 -15.57
C GLU A 58 -46.29 8.09 -14.30
N ILE A 59 -46.93 7.68 -13.21
CA ILE A 59 -46.78 8.32 -11.89
C ILE A 59 -45.62 7.65 -11.16
N SER A 60 -44.42 7.75 -11.75
CA SER A 60 -43.16 7.19 -11.26
C SER A 60 -42.18 8.30 -10.88
N ASN A 61 -41.93 9.26 -11.77
CA ASN A 61 -40.83 10.22 -11.67
C ASN A 61 -41.10 11.46 -10.79
N TYR A 62 -41.92 11.33 -9.73
CA TYR A 62 -42.24 12.44 -8.80
C TYR A 62 -41.61 12.32 -7.40
N PHE A 63 -40.92 11.22 -7.08
CA PHE A 63 -40.22 11.06 -5.80
C PHE A 63 -38.80 10.53 -6.00
N ALA A 64 -37.80 11.31 -5.58
CA ALA A 64 -36.42 10.85 -5.51
C ALA A 64 -36.24 9.72 -4.46
N PRO A 65 -35.20 8.88 -4.58
CA PRO A 65 -34.86 7.87 -3.58
C PRO A 65 -34.74 8.48 -2.17
N ARG A 66 -35.44 7.90 -1.19
CA ARG A 66 -35.69 8.52 0.12
C ARG A 66 -34.56 8.34 1.14
N THR A 67 -33.39 7.91 0.71
CA THR A 67 -32.24 7.52 1.55
C THR A 67 -30.93 7.91 0.87
N THR A 68 -30.74 9.21 0.65
CA THR A 68 -29.46 9.82 0.23
C THR A 68 -29.03 10.84 1.28
N PRO A 69 -27.73 11.17 1.40
CA PRO A 69 -27.29 12.23 2.29
C PRO A 69 -27.99 13.56 1.95
N GLY A 70 -28.83 14.05 2.87
CA GLY A 70 -29.69 15.22 2.66
C GLY A 70 -31.16 14.94 2.38
N SER A 71 -31.59 13.66 2.25
CA SER A 71 -33.02 13.32 2.13
C SER A 71 -33.82 13.73 3.37
N GLN A 72 -35.03 14.26 3.17
CA GLN A 72 -35.89 14.74 4.27
C GLN A 72 -36.18 13.64 5.30
N PRO A 73 -35.88 13.83 6.60
CA PRO A 73 -36.17 12.85 7.63
C PRO A 73 -37.65 12.47 7.69
N SER A 74 -37.94 11.18 7.83
CA SER A 74 -39.31 10.70 7.96
C SER A 74 -40.00 11.31 9.19
N LEU A 75 -41.31 11.57 9.11
CA LEU A 75 -42.07 12.08 10.25
C LEU A 75 -41.89 11.19 11.51
N LYS A 76 -41.79 9.88 11.30
CA LYS A 76 -41.56 8.88 12.35
C LYS A 76 -40.17 9.03 13.01
N SER A 77 -39.13 9.35 12.26
CA SER A 77 -37.77 9.55 12.81
C SER A 77 -37.60 10.93 13.45
N VAL A 78 -38.33 11.96 13.01
CA VAL A 78 -38.41 13.26 13.70
C VAL A 78 -39.17 13.14 15.04
N LEU A 79 -40.18 12.27 15.10
CA LEU A 79 -40.97 11.99 16.30
C LEU A 79 -40.40 10.85 17.18
N SER A 80 -39.25 10.27 16.82
CA SER A 80 -38.56 9.27 17.64
C SER A 80 -37.95 9.92 18.88
N SER A 81 -38.28 9.40 20.08
CA SER A 81 -37.67 9.90 21.32
C SER A 81 -36.17 9.61 21.36
N THR A 82 -35.41 10.49 22.04
CA THR A 82 -33.97 10.30 22.29
C THR A 82 -33.67 8.93 22.92
N GLN A 83 -34.57 8.43 23.78
CA GLN A 83 -34.47 7.11 24.41
C GLN A 83 -34.61 5.96 23.39
N ALA A 84 -35.50 6.09 22.39
CA ALA A 84 -35.63 5.09 21.32
C ALA A 84 -34.39 5.06 20.41
N ILE A 85 -33.86 6.24 20.06
CA ILE A 85 -32.62 6.38 19.29
C ILE A 85 -31.44 5.78 20.06
N HIS A 86 -31.33 6.06 21.36
CA HIS A 86 -30.30 5.50 22.23
C HIS A 86 -30.42 3.97 22.33
N LYS A 87 -31.62 3.41 22.54
CA LYS A 87 -31.83 1.94 22.55
C LYS A 87 -31.41 1.27 21.24
N ALA A 88 -31.69 1.88 20.09
CA ALA A 88 -31.24 1.36 18.80
C ALA A 88 -29.71 1.37 18.67
N LYS A 89 -29.03 2.44 19.12
CA LYS A 89 -27.56 2.50 19.17
C LYS A 89 -26.97 1.47 20.12
N MET A 90 -27.55 1.29 21.31
CA MET A 90 -27.08 0.29 22.28
C MET A 90 -27.23 -1.14 21.75
N ALA A 91 -28.30 -1.46 21.01
CA ALA A 91 -28.45 -2.78 20.39
C ALA A 91 -27.33 -3.09 19.38
N ILE A 92 -26.89 -2.09 18.60
CA ILE A 92 -25.74 -2.23 17.69
C ILE A 92 -24.43 -2.34 18.49
N ALA A 93 -24.25 -1.52 19.53
CA ALA A 93 -23.06 -1.54 20.37
C ALA A 93 -22.88 -2.89 21.08
N HIS A 94 -23.94 -3.47 21.64
CA HIS A 94 -23.93 -4.79 22.27
C HIS A 94 -23.43 -5.87 21.30
N TRP A 95 -23.91 -5.86 20.05
CA TRP A 95 -23.44 -6.80 19.02
C TRP A 95 -21.96 -6.57 18.64
N PHE A 96 -21.52 -5.31 18.58
CA PHE A 96 -20.10 -4.99 18.36
C PHE A 96 -19.20 -5.52 19.49
N TYR A 97 -19.61 -5.38 20.75
CA TYR A 97 -18.85 -5.87 21.90
C TYR A 97 -18.84 -7.40 21.97
N ASP A 98 -20.02 -8.05 21.85
CA ASP A 98 -20.19 -9.52 21.90
C ASP A 98 -19.40 -10.24 20.79
N ALA A 99 -19.45 -9.73 19.56
CA ALA A 99 -18.73 -10.31 18.42
C ALA A 99 -17.30 -9.74 18.25
N CYS A 100 -16.76 -9.01 19.23
CA CYS A 100 -15.43 -8.39 19.23
C CYS A 100 -15.12 -7.59 17.95
N ILE A 101 -16.09 -6.85 17.41
CA ILE A 101 -15.99 -6.09 16.16
C ILE A 101 -15.22 -4.79 16.42
N PRO A 102 -14.06 -4.55 15.79
CA PRO A 102 -13.32 -3.29 15.96
C PRO A 102 -14.16 -2.09 15.56
N PHE A 103 -14.16 -1.02 16.36
CA PHE A 103 -15.04 0.15 16.16
C PHE A 103 -14.87 0.82 14.78
N HIS A 104 -13.68 0.72 14.19
CA HIS A 104 -13.39 1.15 12.82
C HIS A 104 -14.29 0.49 11.75
N ALA A 105 -14.94 -0.66 12.04
CA ALA A 105 -15.95 -1.25 11.14
C ALA A 105 -17.16 -0.34 10.91
N THR A 106 -17.45 0.61 11.81
CA THR A 106 -18.48 1.65 11.60
C THR A 106 -18.11 2.66 10.51
N LEU A 107 -16.81 2.80 10.20
CA LEU A 107 -16.29 3.64 9.12
C LEU A 107 -16.26 2.92 7.76
N SER A 108 -16.76 1.68 7.70
CA SER A 108 -16.95 0.97 6.44
C SER A 108 -17.98 1.70 5.55
N PRO A 109 -17.72 1.90 4.25
CA PRO A 109 -18.69 2.54 3.34
C PRO A 109 -20.00 1.75 3.22
N TYR A 110 -19.99 0.46 3.60
CA TYR A 110 -21.17 -0.41 3.62
C TYR A 110 -21.98 -0.33 4.92
N PHE A 111 -21.46 0.29 5.99
CA PHE A 111 -22.10 0.25 7.31
C PHE A 111 -23.43 1.00 7.35
N GLN A 112 -23.46 2.27 6.95
CA GLN A 112 -24.71 3.05 6.90
C GLN A 112 -25.68 2.53 5.83
N PRO A 113 -25.28 2.20 4.59
CA PRO A 113 -26.18 1.59 3.60
C PRO A 113 -26.83 0.28 4.05
N ALA A 114 -26.15 -0.55 4.85
CA ALA A 114 -26.75 -1.75 5.42
C ALA A 114 -27.88 -1.42 6.42
N LEU A 115 -27.68 -0.42 7.28
CA LEU A 115 -28.72 0.08 8.20
C LEU A 115 -29.90 0.70 7.43
N ASP A 116 -29.62 1.46 6.37
CA ASP A 116 -30.64 2.10 5.53
C ASP A 116 -31.47 1.06 4.78
N ALA A 117 -30.85 0.00 4.24
CA ALA A 117 -31.56 -1.11 3.59
C ALA A 117 -32.47 -1.89 4.56
N ILE A 118 -31.99 -2.17 5.79
CA ILE A 118 -32.80 -2.79 6.84
C ILE A 118 -34.00 -1.90 7.20
N ASN A 119 -33.78 -0.59 7.35
CA ASN A 119 -34.83 0.38 7.67
C ASN A 119 -35.83 0.57 6.51
N ALA A 120 -35.41 0.42 5.25
CA ALA A 120 -36.27 0.51 4.07
C ALA A 120 -37.27 -0.65 3.97
N ILE A 121 -36.87 -1.86 4.40
CA ILE A 121 -37.79 -3.03 4.52
C ILE A 121 -38.68 -2.88 5.75
N GLY A 122 -38.10 -2.46 6.88
CA GLY A 122 -38.84 -2.14 8.10
C GLY A 122 -39.20 -3.36 8.98
N PRO A 123 -40.21 -3.22 9.86
CA PRO A 123 -40.52 -4.23 10.88
C PRO A 123 -40.91 -5.58 10.28
N GLY A 124 -40.26 -6.66 10.75
CA GLY A 124 -40.45 -8.02 10.24
C GLY A 124 -39.29 -8.54 9.41
N PHE A 125 -38.37 -7.67 8.97
CA PHE A 125 -37.08 -8.10 8.41
C PHE A 125 -36.33 -9.00 9.40
N LYS A 126 -35.73 -10.08 8.88
CA LYS A 126 -34.81 -10.96 9.61
C LYS A 126 -33.44 -10.82 8.97
N GLY A 127 -32.42 -10.56 9.79
CA GLY A 127 -31.04 -10.50 9.31
C GLY A 127 -30.58 -11.84 8.72
N PRO A 128 -29.66 -11.85 7.74
CA PRO A 128 -29.15 -13.08 7.14
C PRO A 128 -28.61 -14.07 8.17
N SER A 129 -28.98 -15.35 8.01
CA SER A 129 -28.42 -16.42 8.83
C SER A 129 -26.95 -16.69 8.51
N TYR A 130 -26.27 -17.37 9.45
CA TYR A 130 -24.92 -17.89 9.26
C TYR A 130 -24.74 -18.66 7.94
N HIS A 131 -25.74 -19.43 7.52
CA HIS A 131 -25.69 -20.22 6.28
C HIS A 131 -25.88 -19.39 5.02
N GLU A 132 -26.80 -18.42 5.02
CA GLU A 132 -27.00 -17.50 3.89
C GLU A 132 -25.76 -16.64 3.65
N LEU A 133 -25.14 -16.13 4.71
CA LEU A 133 -23.91 -15.34 4.64
C LEU A 133 -22.73 -16.13 4.05
N ARG A 134 -22.52 -17.38 4.47
CA ARG A 134 -21.34 -18.18 4.06
C ARG A 134 -21.50 -18.97 2.77
N VAL A 135 -22.69 -19.01 2.17
CA VAL A 135 -22.97 -19.75 0.93
C VAL A 135 -23.54 -18.82 -0.13
N ASN A 136 -24.82 -18.46 -0.01
CA ASN A 136 -25.57 -17.82 -1.09
C ASN A 136 -25.09 -16.37 -1.30
N LEU A 137 -25.13 -15.55 -0.25
CA LEU A 137 -24.76 -14.13 -0.33
C LEU A 137 -23.26 -13.94 -0.65
N LEU A 138 -22.39 -14.83 -0.16
CA LEU A 138 -20.98 -14.86 -0.56
C LEU A 138 -20.81 -15.24 -2.04
N GLY A 139 -21.67 -16.12 -2.57
CA GLY A 139 -21.73 -16.46 -4.00
C GLY A 139 -22.23 -15.30 -4.85
N ASP A 140 -23.22 -14.54 -4.36
CA ASP A 140 -23.74 -13.33 -5.01
C ASP A 140 -22.69 -12.21 -5.05
N CYS A 141 -22.08 -11.87 -3.90
CA CYS A 141 -20.98 -10.90 -3.85
C CYS A 141 -19.77 -11.34 -4.69
N LYS A 142 -19.48 -12.64 -4.79
CA LYS A 142 -18.46 -13.14 -5.72
C LYS A 142 -18.84 -12.85 -7.17
N ARG A 143 -20.12 -13.02 -7.55
CA ARG A 143 -20.62 -12.74 -8.90
C ARG A 143 -20.52 -11.24 -9.23
N GLU A 144 -20.88 -10.37 -8.29
CA GLU A 144 -20.70 -8.92 -8.39
C GLU A 144 -19.21 -8.55 -8.60
N CYS A 145 -18.30 -9.12 -7.80
CA CYS A 145 -16.87 -8.91 -7.99
C CYS A 145 -16.35 -9.43 -9.34
N CYS A 146 -16.88 -10.54 -9.87
CA CYS A 146 -16.53 -11.01 -11.21
C CYS A 146 -16.96 -10.02 -12.31
N LEU A 147 -18.18 -9.47 -12.23
CA LEU A 147 -18.67 -8.47 -13.19
C LEU A 147 -17.83 -7.18 -13.15
N LEU A 148 -17.43 -6.73 -11.96
CA LEU A 148 -16.50 -5.61 -11.81
C LEU A 148 -15.15 -5.91 -12.51
N VAL A 149 -14.58 -7.09 -12.27
CA VAL A 149 -13.33 -7.54 -12.91
C VAL A 149 -13.43 -7.62 -14.43
N GLU A 150 -14.58 -8.02 -14.98
CA GLU A 150 -14.82 -8.01 -16.43
C GLU A 150 -14.85 -6.58 -17.00
N GLY A 151 -15.38 -5.61 -16.25
CA GLY A 151 -15.27 -4.18 -16.57
C GLY A 151 -13.83 -3.66 -16.63
N TYR A 152 -12.94 -4.12 -15.74
CA TYR A 152 -11.50 -3.86 -15.85
C TYR A 152 -10.88 -4.56 -17.07
N ARG A 153 -11.23 -5.84 -17.31
CA ARG A 153 -10.70 -6.65 -18.41
C ARG A 153 -10.96 -6.04 -19.79
N ALA A 154 -12.14 -5.44 -20.00
CA ALA A 154 -12.47 -4.71 -21.22
C ALA A 154 -11.49 -3.56 -21.54
N ASN A 155 -10.85 -2.96 -20.53
CA ASN A 155 -9.88 -1.88 -20.73
C ASN A 155 -8.47 -2.37 -21.08
N TRP A 156 -8.09 -3.61 -20.73
CA TRP A 156 -6.74 -4.15 -20.99
C TRP A 156 -6.39 -4.19 -22.49
N ALA A 157 -7.38 -4.43 -23.35
CA ALA A 157 -7.21 -4.38 -24.80
C ALA A 157 -6.86 -2.97 -25.32
N LYS A 158 -7.37 -1.92 -24.67
CA LYS A 158 -7.23 -0.52 -25.05
C LYS A 158 -5.97 0.13 -24.47
N SER A 159 -5.66 -0.16 -23.21
CA SER A 159 -4.58 0.48 -22.43
C SER A 159 -3.35 -0.40 -22.20
N GLY A 160 -3.41 -1.67 -22.60
CA GLY A 160 -2.50 -2.69 -22.08
C GLY A 160 -2.68 -2.96 -20.59
N CYS A 161 -1.92 -3.93 -20.09
CA CYS A 161 -1.84 -4.26 -18.66
C CYS A 161 -0.46 -4.81 -18.26
N THR A 162 -0.17 -4.78 -16.96
CA THR A 162 1.01 -5.40 -16.34
C THR A 162 0.55 -6.53 -15.42
N ILE A 163 1.09 -7.75 -15.57
CA ILE A 163 0.90 -8.83 -14.58
C ILE A 163 1.92 -8.64 -13.46
N MET A 164 1.50 -8.91 -12.22
CA MET A 164 2.37 -8.89 -11.06
C MET A 164 2.25 -10.22 -10.34
N ALA A 165 3.39 -10.88 -10.09
CA ALA A 165 3.47 -12.15 -9.37
C ALA A 165 4.31 -11.96 -8.09
N ASP A 166 3.63 -11.89 -6.94
CA ASP A 166 4.26 -11.78 -5.63
C ASP A 166 4.20 -13.11 -4.88
N GLY A 167 5.37 -13.60 -4.46
CA GLY A 167 5.52 -14.89 -3.80
C GLY A 167 5.95 -14.73 -2.35
N TRP A 168 5.09 -15.13 -1.41
CA TRP A 168 5.44 -15.12 0.02
C TRP A 168 5.38 -16.53 0.62
N THR A 169 6.19 -16.75 1.65
CA THR A 169 6.25 -18.00 2.43
C THR A 169 6.05 -17.66 3.89
N ASP A 170 5.14 -18.35 4.57
CA ASP A 170 4.83 -18.11 5.98
C ASP A 170 5.82 -18.84 6.92
N GLN A 171 5.72 -18.57 8.22
CA GLN A 171 6.57 -19.21 9.23
C GLN A 171 6.38 -20.74 9.31
N ARG A 172 5.28 -21.28 8.77
CA ARG A 172 4.96 -22.72 8.67
C ARG A 172 5.37 -23.31 7.32
N GLN A 173 6.21 -22.60 6.55
CA GLN A 173 6.67 -22.95 5.19
C GLN A 173 5.58 -23.01 4.11
N ARG A 174 4.33 -22.61 4.42
CA ARG A 174 3.27 -22.54 3.41
C ARG A 174 3.56 -21.40 2.46
N THR A 175 3.41 -21.64 1.16
CA THR A 175 3.77 -20.67 0.12
C THR A 175 2.55 -20.30 -0.70
N LEU A 176 2.31 -19.00 -0.86
CA LEU A 176 1.26 -18.48 -1.72
C LEU A 176 1.88 -17.54 -2.77
N ILE A 177 1.51 -17.75 -4.03
CA ILE A 177 1.86 -16.90 -5.15
C ILE A 177 0.62 -16.12 -5.56
N ASN A 178 0.62 -14.82 -5.30
CA ASN A 178 -0.47 -13.91 -5.63
C ASN A 178 -0.27 -13.34 -7.04
N PHE A 179 -1.31 -13.42 -7.87
CA PHE A 179 -1.35 -12.84 -9.20
C PHE A 179 -2.30 -11.65 -9.23
N LEU A 180 -1.78 -10.51 -9.62
CA LEU A 180 -2.54 -9.28 -9.85
C LEU A 180 -2.32 -8.79 -11.28
N VAL A 181 -3.28 -8.03 -11.81
CA VAL A 181 -3.19 -7.35 -13.09
C VAL A 181 -3.46 -5.88 -12.87
N TYR A 182 -2.45 -5.04 -13.14
CA TYR A 182 -2.60 -3.59 -13.18
C TYR A 182 -2.97 -3.13 -14.59
N CYS A 183 -3.87 -2.15 -14.67
CA CYS A 183 -4.04 -1.29 -15.83
C CYS A 183 -4.34 0.16 -15.38
N PRO A 184 -4.27 1.18 -16.26
CA PRO A 184 -4.49 2.58 -15.87
C PRO A 184 -5.86 2.94 -15.27
N THR A 185 -6.82 2.01 -15.21
CA THR A 185 -8.09 2.17 -14.46
C THR A 185 -8.04 1.57 -13.05
N GLY A 186 -7.09 0.68 -12.72
CA GLY A 186 -6.92 0.09 -11.39
C GLY A 186 -6.18 -1.26 -11.37
N VAL A 187 -6.01 -1.81 -10.16
CA VAL A 187 -5.47 -3.15 -9.91
C VAL A 187 -6.60 -4.16 -9.74
N VAL A 188 -6.48 -5.32 -10.38
CA VAL A 188 -7.32 -6.50 -10.18
C VAL A 188 -6.51 -7.61 -9.53
N PHE A 189 -7.01 -8.20 -8.43
CA PHE A 189 -6.54 -9.49 -7.94
C PHE A 189 -7.14 -10.62 -8.81
N VAL A 190 -6.30 -11.47 -9.39
CA VAL A 190 -6.72 -12.54 -10.32
C VAL A 190 -6.86 -13.88 -9.63
N LYS A 191 -5.77 -14.38 -9.03
CA LYS A 191 -5.75 -15.64 -8.26
C LYS A 191 -4.62 -15.66 -7.25
N SER A 192 -4.76 -16.48 -6.21
CA SER A 192 -3.63 -16.92 -5.40
C SER A 192 -3.45 -18.42 -5.62
N VAL A 193 -2.20 -18.88 -5.71
CA VAL A 193 -1.84 -20.28 -5.94
C VAL A 193 -1.06 -20.77 -4.73
N ASP A 194 -1.52 -21.85 -4.11
CA ASP A 194 -0.71 -22.57 -3.12
C ASP A 194 0.43 -23.30 -3.84
N ALA A 195 1.66 -22.97 -3.45
CA ALA A 195 2.90 -23.49 -4.00
C ALA A 195 3.77 -24.11 -2.89
N SER A 196 3.15 -24.60 -1.82
CA SER A 196 3.83 -25.25 -0.68
C SER A 196 4.45 -26.58 -1.11
N ASP A 197 3.67 -27.43 -1.79
CA ASP A 197 4.09 -28.76 -2.25
C ASP A 197 4.79 -28.73 -3.62
N VAL A 198 4.97 -27.53 -4.20
CA VAL A 198 5.42 -27.34 -5.58
C VAL A 198 6.91 -27.05 -5.63
N ILE A 199 7.66 -27.78 -6.46
CA ILE A 199 9.07 -27.47 -6.75
C ILE A 199 9.11 -26.15 -7.54
N LYS A 200 9.47 -25.07 -6.84
CA LYS A 200 9.51 -23.68 -7.33
C LYS A 200 10.69 -23.42 -8.28
N ASP A 201 10.95 -24.31 -9.23
CA ASP A 201 11.97 -24.08 -10.25
C ASP A 201 11.51 -23.06 -11.31
N ALA A 202 12.43 -22.65 -12.19
CA ALA A 202 12.17 -21.65 -13.21
C ALA A 202 11.13 -22.08 -14.26
N LYS A 203 10.98 -23.39 -14.51
CA LYS A 203 10.03 -23.95 -15.50
C LYS A 203 8.63 -24.01 -14.91
N THR A 204 8.49 -24.49 -13.67
CA THR A 204 7.20 -24.56 -12.98
C THR A 204 6.59 -23.17 -12.78
N LEU A 205 7.41 -22.19 -12.36
CA LEU A 205 6.99 -20.79 -12.29
C LEU A 205 6.63 -20.22 -13.67
N CYS A 206 7.40 -20.50 -14.71
CA CYS A 206 7.07 -20.09 -16.08
C CYS A 206 5.76 -20.72 -16.60
N GLY A 207 5.43 -21.93 -16.17
CA GLY A 207 4.13 -22.56 -16.39
C GLY A 207 2.98 -21.78 -15.75
N LEU A 208 3.06 -21.53 -14.44
CA LEU A 208 2.07 -20.73 -13.70
C LEU A 208 1.91 -19.31 -14.27
N PHE A 209 3.01 -18.69 -14.72
CA PHE A 209 2.97 -17.37 -15.36
C PHE A 209 2.32 -17.45 -16.75
N SER A 210 2.58 -18.51 -17.51
CA SER A 210 1.95 -18.77 -18.81
C SER A 210 0.43 -18.90 -18.71
N GLU A 211 -0.08 -19.63 -17.70
CA GLU A 211 -1.54 -19.72 -17.46
C GLU A 211 -2.20 -18.35 -17.29
N VAL A 212 -1.54 -17.44 -16.56
CA VAL A 212 -2.06 -16.08 -16.32
C VAL A 212 -1.91 -15.21 -17.58
N VAL A 213 -0.81 -15.37 -18.32
CA VAL A 213 -0.63 -14.71 -19.63
C VAL A 213 -1.72 -15.14 -20.62
N GLU A 214 -2.04 -16.43 -20.66
CA GLU A 214 -3.03 -17.03 -21.56
C GLU A 214 -4.47 -16.69 -21.12
N TRP A 215 -4.74 -16.53 -19.82
CA TRP A 215 -6.03 -16.04 -19.31
C TRP A 215 -6.26 -14.54 -19.58
N VAL A 216 -5.22 -13.70 -19.49
CA VAL A 216 -5.31 -12.25 -19.77
C VAL A 216 -5.34 -11.95 -21.28
N GLY A 217 -4.60 -12.71 -22.08
CA GLY A 217 -4.31 -12.45 -23.50
C GLY A 217 -2.92 -11.80 -23.68
N ALA A 218 -2.02 -12.48 -24.38
CA ALA A 218 -0.62 -12.04 -24.58
C ALA A 218 -0.49 -10.72 -25.35
N GLU A 219 -1.49 -10.42 -26.18
CA GLU A 219 -1.67 -9.19 -26.94
C GLU A 219 -2.12 -7.99 -26.08
N HIS A 220 -2.68 -8.24 -24.90
CA HIS A 220 -3.08 -7.22 -23.93
C HIS A 220 -1.94 -6.87 -22.96
N ILE A 221 -1.07 -7.84 -22.65
CA ILE A 221 0.04 -7.64 -21.71
C ILE A 221 1.14 -6.80 -22.36
N VAL A 222 1.77 -5.95 -21.55
CA VAL A 222 2.99 -5.22 -21.91
C VAL A 222 4.19 -5.72 -21.12
N HIS A 223 3.95 -6.16 -19.89
CA HIS A 223 4.98 -6.33 -18.87
C HIS A 223 4.54 -7.34 -17.80
N ILE A 224 5.50 -8.06 -17.23
CA ILE A 224 5.34 -8.83 -16.00
C ILE A 224 6.39 -8.37 -14.97
N VAL A 225 5.92 -8.05 -13.77
CA VAL A 225 6.74 -7.85 -12.57
C VAL A 225 6.74 -9.13 -11.73
N THR A 226 7.91 -9.51 -11.21
CA THR A 226 8.06 -10.64 -10.28
C THR A 226 8.93 -10.27 -9.09
N ASP A 227 8.99 -11.14 -8.08
CA ASP A 227 10.03 -11.06 -7.05
C ASP A 227 11.47 -11.22 -7.63
N ASN A 228 12.46 -11.01 -6.76
CA ASN A 228 13.87 -10.89 -7.12
C ASN A 228 14.70 -12.16 -6.81
N ALA A 229 14.06 -13.25 -6.40
CA ALA A 229 14.67 -14.55 -6.16
C ALA A 229 15.14 -15.21 -7.46
N ALA A 230 16.14 -16.10 -7.38
CA ALA A 230 16.84 -16.61 -8.56
C ALA A 230 15.95 -17.41 -9.52
N ASN A 231 14.96 -18.12 -8.98
CA ASN A 231 13.95 -18.89 -9.71
C ASN A 231 12.93 -17.99 -10.42
N TYR A 232 12.39 -16.96 -9.76
CA TYR A 232 11.50 -15.96 -10.40
C TYR A 232 12.24 -15.16 -11.49
N VAL A 233 13.48 -14.74 -11.22
CA VAL A 233 14.36 -14.06 -12.18
C VAL A 233 14.70 -14.93 -13.41
N ALA A 234 14.69 -16.26 -13.27
CA ALA A 234 14.84 -17.19 -14.39
C ALA A 234 13.51 -17.41 -15.12
N ALA A 235 12.40 -17.61 -14.40
CA ALA A 235 11.07 -17.78 -14.97
C ALA A 235 10.60 -16.56 -15.78
N GLY A 236 10.85 -15.35 -15.30
CA GLY A 236 10.53 -14.10 -15.99
C GLY A 236 11.31 -13.91 -17.30
N LYS A 237 12.55 -14.40 -17.36
CA LYS A 237 13.32 -14.45 -18.62
C LYS A 237 12.72 -15.44 -19.61
N LEU A 238 12.38 -16.65 -19.15
CA LEU A 238 11.72 -17.66 -19.98
C LEU A 238 10.38 -17.15 -20.54
N ILE A 239 9.63 -16.33 -19.79
CA ILE A 239 8.43 -15.64 -20.29
C ILE A 239 8.79 -14.61 -21.37
N GLN A 240 9.79 -13.76 -21.15
CA GLN A 240 10.23 -12.77 -22.15
C GLN A 240 10.82 -13.43 -23.42
N GLU A 241 11.32 -14.66 -23.31
CA GLU A 241 11.76 -15.50 -24.43
C GLU A 241 10.57 -16.20 -25.14
N LYS A 242 9.53 -16.62 -24.40
CA LYS A 242 8.29 -17.21 -24.94
C LYS A 242 7.39 -16.18 -25.64
N TYR A 243 7.37 -14.93 -25.17
CA TYR A 243 6.49 -13.87 -25.69
C TYR A 243 7.28 -12.57 -25.97
N ASP A 244 7.73 -12.36 -27.22
CA ASP A 244 8.51 -11.18 -27.62
C ASP A 244 7.79 -9.83 -27.38
N THR A 245 6.46 -9.84 -27.35
CA THR A 245 5.59 -8.69 -27.04
C THR A 245 5.57 -8.28 -25.56
N ILE A 246 6.08 -9.12 -24.66
CA ILE A 246 5.98 -8.94 -23.20
C ILE A 246 7.37 -8.66 -22.63
N PHE A 247 7.51 -7.58 -21.86
CA PHE A 247 8.71 -7.34 -21.05
C PHE A 247 8.64 -8.06 -19.71
N TRP A 248 9.79 -8.35 -19.12
CA TRP A 248 9.89 -8.75 -17.72
C TRP A 248 10.82 -7.82 -16.92
N SER A 249 10.49 -7.57 -15.65
CA SER A 249 11.45 -7.01 -14.70
C SER A 249 11.29 -7.57 -13.28
N PRO A 250 12.38 -7.62 -12.49
CA PRO A 250 12.28 -7.80 -11.04
C PRO A 250 11.66 -6.54 -10.40
N CYS A 251 10.88 -6.72 -9.34
CA CYS A 251 10.20 -5.66 -8.60
C CYS A 251 11.17 -4.59 -8.08
N ALA A 252 10.78 -3.33 -8.26
CA ALA A 252 11.55 -2.17 -7.85
C ALA A 252 11.54 -2.01 -6.32
N ALA A 253 10.36 -2.09 -5.70
CA ALA A 253 10.21 -2.01 -4.25
C ALA A 253 10.96 -3.12 -3.52
N HIS A 254 10.89 -4.36 -4.00
CA HIS A 254 11.66 -5.47 -3.45
C HIS A 254 13.17 -5.25 -3.60
N CYS A 255 13.64 -4.71 -4.73
CA CYS A 255 15.07 -4.42 -4.90
C CYS A 255 15.58 -3.35 -3.91
N LEU A 256 14.77 -2.34 -3.61
CA LEU A 256 15.12 -1.27 -2.67
C LEU A 256 15.05 -1.76 -1.21
N ASN A 257 14.09 -2.62 -0.86
CA ASN A 257 14.08 -3.32 0.41
C ASN A 257 15.34 -4.20 0.59
N LEU A 258 15.79 -4.91 -0.45
CA LEU A 258 17.06 -5.66 -0.40
C LEU A 258 18.31 -4.75 -0.30
N LEU A 259 18.24 -3.52 -0.81
CA LEU A 259 19.30 -2.51 -0.66
C LEU A 259 19.35 -1.98 0.78
N LEU A 260 18.19 -1.70 1.37
CA LEU A 260 18.05 -1.36 2.79
C LEU A 260 18.52 -2.50 3.71
N LYS A 261 18.28 -3.76 3.34
CA LYS A 261 18.86 -4.93 4.03
C LYS A 261 20.38 -4.89 4.04
N ASP A 262 21.01 -4.70 2.88
CA ASP A 262 22.47 -4.63 2.76
C ASP A 262 23.08 -3.49 3.59
N PHE A 263 22.36 -2.35 3.72
CA PHE A 263 22.75 -1.27 4.63
C PHE A 263 22.59 -1.66 6.09
N ALA A 264 21.48 -2.30 6.49
CA ALA A 264 21.27 -2.78 7.86
C ALA A 264 22.32 -3.83 8.29
N SER A 265 22.83 -4.62 7.34
CA SER A 265 23.93 -5.57 7.57
C SER A 265 25.34 -4.95 7.65
N MET A 266 25.50 -3.63 7.50
CA MET A 266 26.80 -2.99 7.69
C MET A 266 27.13 -2.90 9.19
N PRO A 267 28.36 -3.21 9.65
CA PRO A 267 28.65 -3.38 11.09
C PRO A 267 28.22 -2.23 12.01
N HIS A 268 28.41 -0.97 11.58
CA HIS A 268 28.03 0.19 12.38
C HIS A 268 26.51 0.47 12.38
N VAL A 269 25.76 -0.01 11.38
CA VAL A 269 24.29 0.02 11.37
C VAL A 269 23.72 -1.12 12.20
N ALA A 270 24.35 -2.30 12.13
CA ALA A 270 24.01 -3.45 12.97
C ALA A 270 24.26 -3.18 14.46
N ASP A 271 25.35 -2.52 14.82
CA ASP A 271 25.62 -2.04 16.19
C ASP A 271 24.55 -1.03 16.64
N LEU A 272 24.23 -0.02 15.83
CA LEU A 272 23.17 0.95 16.12
C LEU A 272 21.82 0.24 16.37
N ALA A 273 21.42 -0.67 15.47
CA ALA A 273 20.19 -1.44 15.61
C ALA A 273 20.20 -2.36 16.85
N THR A 274 21.35 -2.95 17.20
CA THR A 274 21.52 -3.78 18.40
C THR A 274 21.39 -2.95 19.68
N LYS A 275 21.99 -1.76 19.72
CA LYS A 275 21.85 -0.79 20.82
C LYS A 275 20.40 -0.31 20.97
N SER A 276 19.75 0.06 19.86
CA SER A 276 18.33 0.40 19.83
C SER A 276 17.41 -0.72 20.31
N SER A 277 17.71 -1.98 19.94
CA SER A 277 16.98 -3.15 20.42
C SER A 277 17.10 -3.35 21.94
N LYS A 278 18.29 -3.11 22.52
CA LYS A 278 18.46 -3.15 23.99
C LYS A 278 17.59 -2.13 24.72
N ILE A 279 17.42 -0.93 24.15
CA ILE A 279 16.52 0.10 24.72
C ILE A 279 15.08 -0.40 24.69
N THR A 280 14.56 -0.82 23.52
CA THR A 280 13.15 -1.21 23.40
C THR A 280 12.84 -2.46 24.22
N VAL A 281 13.67 -3.51 24.15
CA VAL A 281 13.47 -4.73 24.96
C VAL A 281 13.45 -4.39 26.47
N PHE A 282 14.31 -3.49 26.94
CA PHE A 282 14.31 -3.10 28.36
C PHE A 282 13.09 -2.26 28.76
N VAL A 283 12.64 -1.32 27.92
CA VAL A 283 11.44 -0.51 28.22
C VAL A 283 10.18 -1.38 28.19
N TYR A 284 9.99 -2.18 27.14
CA TYR A 284 8.76 -2.96 26.94
C TYR A 284 8.65 -4.17 27.87
N ASN A 285 9.75 -4.79 28.28
CA ASN A 285 9.71 -5.85 29.29
C ASN A 285 9.48 -5.32 30.72
N HIS A 286 9.42 -4.00 30.93
CA HIS A 286 9.37 -3.37 32.25
C HIS A 286 8.25 -2.34 32.34
N MET A 287 7.03 -2.81 32.61
CA MET A 287 5.80 -1.99 32.70
C MET A 287 5.93 -0.73 33.57
N VAL A 288 6.76 -0.74 34.62
CA VAL A 288 7.06 0.44 35.47
C VAL A 288 7.68 1.61 34.69
N PHE A 289 8.42 1.32 33.61
CA PHE A 289 9.02 2.32 32.73
C PHE A 289 8.13 2.61 31.51
N LEU A 290 7.52 1.60 30.90
CA LEU A 290 6.56 1.83 29.80
C LEU A 290 5.37 2.69 30.25
N SER A 291 4.81 2.45 31.44
CA SER A 291 3.72 3.27 32.02
C SER A 291 4.16 4.67 32.44
N TRP A 292 5.46 4.91 32.66
CA TRP A 292 6.00 6.26 32.86
C TRP A 292 6.08 6.99 31.51
N MET A 293 6.53 6.31 30.45
CA MET A 293 6.61 6.90 29.10
C MET A 293 5.22 7.18 28.52
N ARG A 294 4.25 6.27 28.68
CA ARG A 294 2.83 6.44 28.29
C ARG A 294 2.14 7.64 28.93
N LYS A 295 2.66 8.16 30.05
CA LYS A 295 2.12 9.35 30.75
C LYS A 295 2.70 10.68 30.25
N ARG A 296 3.57 10.66 29.23
CA ARG A 296 4.11 11.88 28.61
C ARG A 296 3.18 12.39 27.51
N GLU A 297 3.00 13.71 27.48
CA GLU A 297 2.26 14.40 26.43
C GLU A 297 2.87 14.08 25.05
N GLY A 298 2.03 13.67 24.10
CA GLY A 298 2.47 13.30 22.75
C GLY A 298 3.15 11.92 22.63
N TRP A 299 3.16 11.07 23.67
CA TRP A 299 3.66 9.70 23.55
C TRP A 299 2.94 8.92 22.43
N LYS A 300 3.71 8.13 21.68
CA LYS A 300 3.22 7.12 20.74
C LYS A 300 4.05 5.84 20.92
N GLU A 301 3.44 4.69 20.66
CA GLU A 301 4.13 3.41 20.81
C GLU A 301 5.28 3.27 19.79
N ILE A 302 6.40 2.67 20.23
CA ILE A 302 7.59 2.52 19.39
C ILE A 302 7.33 1.47 18.32
N VAL A 303 7.40 1.88 17.05
CA VAL A 303 7.12 1.01 15.90
C VAL A 303 8.08 -0.18 15.88
N HIS A 304 7.58 -1.41 16.07
CA HIS A 304 8.40 -2.61 16.08
C HIS A 304 8.85 -3.05 14.65
N PRO A 305 9.99 -3.75 14.49
CA PRO A 305 10.45 -4.20 13.17
C PRO A 305 9.56 -5.31 12.58
N GLY A 306 8.72 -4.96 11.60
CA GLY A 306 7.97 -5.93 10.81
C GLY A 306 8.88 -6.89 10.02
N VAL A 307 8.69 -8.20 10.21
CA VAL A 307 9.56 -9.30 9.72
C VAL A 307 9.82 -9.28 8.21
N THR A 308 8.89 -8.76 7.41
CA THR A 308 8.87 -8.90 5.93
C THR A 308 9.38 -7.68 5.14
N ARG A 309 9.66 -6.54 5.79
CA ARG A 309 10.03 -5.29 5.10
C ARG A 309 11.24 -4.63 5.75
N PHE A 310 12.44 -4.74 5.18
CA PHE A 310 13.68 -4.19 5.76
C PHE A 310 13.70 -2.66 5.94
N ALA A 311 12.75 -1.94 5.32
CA ALA A 311 12.48 -0.55 5.66
C ALA A 311 12.01 -0.35 7.12
N THR A 312 11.32 -1.32 7.75
CA THR A 312 10.81 -1.21 9.13
C THR A 312 11.93 -1.06 10.14
N THR A 313 13.10 -1.69 9.94
CA THR A 313 14.29 -1.46 10.79
C THR A 313 14.62 0.02 10.90
N PHE A 314 14.53 0.77 9.79
CA PHE A 314 14.79 2.21 9.77
C PHE A 314 13.62 3.07 10.28
N ILE A 315 12.40 2.53 10.30
CA ILE A 315 11.21 3.17 10.90
C ILE A 315 11.21 2.99 12.43
N THR A 316 11.51 1.79 12.94
CA THR A 316 11.76 1.51 14.36
C THR A 316 12.85 2.41 14.90
N LEU A 317 13.98 2.47 14.19
CA LEU A 317 15.08 3.39 14.46
C LEU A 317 14.57 4.84 14.55
N LYS A 318 13.75 5.32 13.61
CA LYS A 318 13.22 6.70 13.60
C LYS A 318 12.33 6.98 14.80
N SER A 319 11.43 6.06 15.14
CA SER A 319 10.56 6.17 16.30
C SER A 319 11.36 6.26 17.62
N ILE A 320 12.42 5.47 17.79
CA ILE A 320 13.33 5.57 18.95
C ILE A 320 14.04 6.93 19.02
N PHE A 321 14.40 7.52 17.88
CA PHE A 321 15.01 8.85 17.83
C PHE A 321 14.02 9.98 18.14
N ASP A 322 12.77 9.86 17.71
CA ASP A 322 11.73 10.84 18.04
C ASP A 322 11.47 10.86 19.56
N HIS A 323 11.49 9.69 20.20
CA HIS A 323 11.44 9.56 21.66
C HIS A 323 12.80 9.77 22.37
N LYS A 324 13.82 10.33 21.70
CA LYS A 324 15.13 10.62 22.32
C LYS A 324 14.98 11.39 23.64
N HIS A 325 14.22 12.48 23.62
CA HIS A 325 14.09 13.34 24.80
C HIS A 325 13.29 12.67 25.93
N ASP A 326 12.34 11.79 25.58
CA ASP A 326 11.55 11.02 26.54
C ASP A 326 12.41 9.93 27.21
N LEU A 327 13.22 9.22 26.42
CA LEU A 327 14.19 8.23 26.88
C LEU A 327 15.28 8.87 27.75
N GLN A 328 15.83 10.00 27.32
CA GLN A 328 16.83 10.75 28.09
C GLN A 328 16.26 11.29 29.41
N ALA A 329 15.01 11.75 29.41
CA ALA A 329 14.31 12.12 30.64
C ALA A 329 14.08 10.92 31.56
N LEU A 330 13.65 9.76 31.02
CA LEU A 330 13.43 8.54 31.79
C LEU A 330 14.69 8.13 32.56
N VAL A 331 15.84 8.01 31.91
CA VAL A 331 17.06 7.44 32.55
C VAL A 331 17.68 8.36 33.61
N VAL A 332 17.37 9.66 33.61
CA VAL A 332 17.81 10.61 34.66
C VAL A 332 16.77 10.84 35.75
N ASP A 333 15.53 10.38 35.56
CA ASP A 333 14.45 10.58 36.53
C ASP A 333 14.69 9.79 37.83
N LYS A 334 14.12 10.26 38.94
CA LYS A 334 14.14 9.56 40.23
C LYS A 334 13.44 8.21 40.17
N HIS A 335 12.38 8.11 39.36
CA HIS A 335 11.62 6.89 39.07
C HIS A 335 12.48 5.77 38.46
N PHE A 336 13.49 6.13 37.65
CA PHE A 336 14.46 5.17 37.11
C PHE A 336 15.64 4.97 38.05
N THR A 337 16.31 6.05 38.46
CA THR A 337 17.60 6.01 39.18
C THR A 337 17.52 5.38 40.58
N ILE A 338 16.36 5.46 41.24
CA ILE A 338 16.15 4.80 42.55
C ILE A 338 15.78 3.31 42.38
N HIS A 339 15.09 2.94 41.30
CA HIS A 339 14.48 1.63 41.10
C HIS A 339 15.51 0.48 40.99
N LYS A 340 15.10 -0.75 41.32
CA LYS A 340 16.02 -1.92 41.31
C LYS A 340 16.57 -2.24 39.92
N LEU A 341 15.81 -1.96 38.86
CA LEU A 341 16.17 -2.34 37.48
C LEU A 341 17.31 -1.49 36.88
N SER A 342 17.43 -0.20 37.22
CA SER A 342 18.52 0.65 36.72
C SER A 342 19.90 0.22 37.26
N LYS A 343 19.93 -0.45 38.41
CA LYS A 343 21.15 -0.97 39.05
C LYS A 343 21.66 -2.27 38.41
N THR A 344 20.83 -2.96 37.63
CA THR A 344 21.20 -4.17 36.88
C THR A 344 22.19 -3.86 35.76
N THR A 345 22.90 -4.88 35.27
CA THR A 345 23.81 -4.75 34.11
C THR A 345 23.08 -4.21 32.88
N THR A 346 21.86 -4.70 32.60
CA THR A 346 21.04 -4.24 31.46
C THR A 346 20.58 -2.80 31.63
N GLY A 347 20.12 -2.41 32.82
CA GLY A 347 19.68 -1.04 33.10
C GLY A 347 20.80 -0.01 32.98
N LYS A 348 22.01 -0.36 33.42
CA LYS A 348 23.23 0.45 33.22
C LYS A 348 23.53 0.60 31.73
N ILE A 349 23.65 -0.50 30.99
CA ILE A 349 23.91 -0.49 29.55
C ILE A 349 22.88 0.36 28.78
N VAL A 350 21.60 0.30 29.14
CA VAL A 350 20.56 1.14 28.52
C VAL A 350 20.73 2.61 28.87
N SER A 351 21.03 2.94 30.12
CA SER A 351 21.36 4.32 30.54
C SER A 351 22.58 4.86 29.78
N ASP A 352 23.65 4.07 29.66
CA ASP A 352 24.88 4.45 28.97
C ASP A 352 24.62 4.74 27.47
N ILE A 353 23.84 3.88 26.79
CA ILE A 353 23.45 4.08 25.39
C ILE A 353 22.56 5.32 25.20
N VAL A 354 21.58 5.54 26.10
CA VAL A 354 20.63 6.66 26.01
C VAL A 354 21.31 8.01 26.31
N LEU A 355 22.34 8.02 27.15
CA LEU A 355 23.12 9.22 27.44
C LEU A 355 24.27 9.47 26.44
N ASP A 356 24.69 8.45 25.67
CA ASP A 356 25.71 8.61 24.63
C ASP A 356 25.24 9.52 23.47
N GLN A 357 25.78 10.74 23.41
CA GLN A 357 25.52 11.65 22.29
C GLN A 357 26.14 11.15 20.96
N LYS A 358 27.13 10.26 20.98
CA LYS A 358 27.66 9.65 19.76
C LYS A 358 26.63 8.71 19.13
N PHE A 359 25.99 7.82 19.90
CA PHE A 359 24.87 6.99 19.46
C PHE A 359 23.78 7.83 18.76
N TRP A 360 23.39 8.98 19.31
CA TRP A 360 22.41 9.88 18.68
C TRP A 360 22.94 10.63 17.44
N ASN A 361 24.25 10.89 17.34
CA ASN A 361 24.88 11.50 16.15
C ASN A 361 25.05 10.49 15.00
N ASP A 362 25.46 9.25 15.33
CA ASP A 362 25.49 8.11 14.41
C ASP A 362 24.09 7.84 13.88
N TYR A 363 23.08 7.86 14.77
CA TYR A 363 21.67 7.75 14.41
C TYR A 363 21.27 8.75 13.31
N LEU A 364 21.48 10.05 13.55
CA LEU A 364 21.11 11.11 12.62
C LEU A 364 21.83 10.98 11.27
N SER A 365 23.04 10.43 11.28
CA SER A 365 23.83 10.13 10.09
C SER A 365 23.24 8.97 9.28
N ILE A 366 22.76 7.91 9.93
CA ILE A 366 22.07 6.79 9.26
C ILE A 366 20.69 7.21 8.75
N ALA A 367 19.93 8.01 9.48
CA ALA A 367 18.65 8.55 8.99
C ALA A 367 18.85 9.33 7.67
N LYS A 368 19.85 10.22 7.62
CA LYS A 368 20.22 10.99 6.42
C LYS A 368 20.77 10.11 5.27
N LEU A 369 21.46 9.02 5.59
CA LEU A 369 21.94 8.02 4.63
C LEU A 369 20.79 7.31 3.90
N VAL A 370 19.78 6.85 4.64
CA VAL A 370 18.70 6.00 4.10
C VAL A 370 17.51 6.79 3.55
N ALA A 371 17.27 8.02 4.03
CA ALA A 371 16.18 8.88 3.58
C ALA A 371 15.98 8.95 2.05
N PRO A 372 17.01 9.12 1.20
CA PRO A 372 16.80 9.17 -0.25
C PRO A 372 16.49 7.80 -0.88
N ILE A 373 16.86 6.69 -0.24
CA ILE A 373 16.44 5.33 -0.65
C ILE A 373 14.98 5.09 -0.24
N ILE A 374 14.59 5.49 0.97
CA ILE A 374 13.21 5.37 1.46
C ILE A 374 12.27 6.26 0.62
N ARG A 375 12.69 7.48 0.24
CA ARG A 375 11.90 8.34 -0.67
C ARG A 375 11.71 7.70 -2.04
N LEU A 376 12.71 6.98 -2.56
CA LEU A 376 12.54 6.23 -3.82
C LEU A 376 11.66 4.99 -3.63
N LEU A 377 11.78 4.28 -2.51
CA LEU A 377 10.92 3.15 -2.18
C LEU A 377 9.45 3.57 -2.20
N ARG A 378 9.08 4.66 -1.51
CA ARG A 378 7.71 5.21 -1.56
C ARG A 378 7.23 5.57 -2.97
N ILE A 379 8.13 6.04 -3.85
CA ILE A 379 7.81 6.38 -5.25
C ILE A 379 7.58 5.12 -6.11
N VAL A 380 8.04 3.94 -5.68
CA VAL A 380 7.86 2.67 -6.42
C VAL A 380 6.98 1.63 -5.72
N ASP A 381 6.65 1.83 -4.44
CA ASP A 381 5.52 1.16 -3.79
C ASP A 381 4.20 1.80 -4.28
N GLY A 382 4.08 3.13 -4.35
CA GLY A 382 2.82 3.86 -4.60
C GLY A 382 2.08 3.57 -5.92
N ASP A 383 0.74 3.43 -5.91
CA ASP A 383 -0.05 3.10 -7.10
C ASP A 383 -0.48 4.26 -8.01
N GLU A 384 -0.67 5.46 -7.47
CA GLU A 384 -1.25 6.58 -8.20
C GLU A 384 -0.61 6.81 -9.59
N LYS A 385 0.72 6.64 -9.68
CA LYS A 385 1.59 7.24 -10.70
C LYS A 385 2.54 6.19 -11.30
N PRO A 386 2.85 6.23 -12.62
CA PRO A 386 3.78 5.29 -13.26
C PRO A 386 5.21 5.41 -12.71
N SER A 387 5.53 4.59 -11.71
CA SER A 387 6.79 4.56 -10.96
C SER A 387 8.02 4.24 -11.81
N LEU A 388 7.85 3.43 -12.86
CA LEU A 388 8.93 2.91 -13.72
C LEU A 388 9.85 4.01 -14.30
N GLY A 389 9.27 5.14 -14.73
CA GLY A 389 10.02 6.28 -15.27
C GLY A 389 10.83 7.08 -14.23
N TYR A 390 10.61 6.81 -12.94
CA TYR A 390 11.27 7.45 -11.80
C TYR A 390 12.40 6.57 -11.21
N VAL A 391 12.35 5.25 -11.42
CA VAL A 391 13.34 4.26 -10.92
C VAL A 391 14.79 4.66 -11.24
N TYR A 392 15.09 4.96 -12.51
CA TYR A 392 16.46 5.29 -12.94
C TYR A 392 16.94 6.59 -12.29
N GLU A 393 16.11 7.64 -12.33
CA GLU A 393 16.46 8.97 -11.82
C GLU A 393 16.61 8.97 -10.29
N GLY A 394 15.70 8.31 -9.59
CA GLY A 394 15.78 8.13 -8.14
C GLY A 394 17.07 7.46 -7.71
N MET A 395 17.52 6.40 -8.42
CA MET A 395 18.78 5.73 -8.13
C MET A 395 19.99 6.63 -8.38
N GLN A 396 19.93 7.57 -9.33
CA GLN A 396 20.95 8.61 -9.50
C GLN A 396 20.91 9.64 -8.36
N ARG A 397 19.72 10.15 -8.02
CA ARG A 397 19.51 11.14 -6.96
C ARG A 397 19.97 10.61 -5.60
N ALA A 398 19.59 9.39 -5.22
CA ALA A 398 20.02 8.78 -3.97
C ALA A 398 21.52 8.57 -3.89
N LYS A 399 22.13 8.06 -4.97
CA LYS A 399 23.59 7.91 -5.07
C LYS A 399 24.32 9.26 -4.95
N ASN A 400 23.76 10.34 -5.49
CA ASN A 400 24.36 11.68 -5.43
C ASN A 400 24.10 12.38 -4.08
N ALA A 401 22.93 12.19 -3.46
CA ALA A 401 22.62 12.69 -2.12
C ALA A 401 23.60 12.13 -1.07
N ILE A 402 23.88 10.81 -1.12
CA ILE A 402 24.81 10.15 -0.20
C ILE A 402 26.25 10.66 -0.40
N LYS A 403 26.69 10.95 -1.64
CA LYS A 403 27.99 11.65 -1.87
C LYS A 403 28.00 13.05 -1.23
N LYS A 404 26.94 13.85 -1.44
CA LYS A 404 26.82 15.23 -0.92
C LYS A 404 26.87 15.23 0.61
N MET A 405 26.15 14.31 1.25
CA MET A 405 26.14 14.11 2.70
C MET A 405 27.55 13.91 3.27
N PHE A 406 28.35 13.03 2.65
CA PHE A 406 29.76 12.80 3.03
C PHE A 406 30.74 13.85 2.46
N ARG A 407 30.28 15.06 2.08
CA ARG A 407 31.09 16.15 1.51
C ARG A 407 31.99 15.70 0.35
N ASN A 408 31.51 14.76 -0.48
CA ASN A 408 32.25 14.07 -1.56
C ASN A 408 33.56 13.37 -1.12
N ARG A 409 33.77 13.09 0.18
CA ARG A 409 34.91 12.30 0.69
C ARG A 409 34.78 10.84 0.24
N ARG A 410 35.57 10.46 -0.78
CA ARG A 410 35.47 9.16 -1.47
C ARG A 410 35.56 7.94 -0.54
N ALA A 411 36.39 7.99 0.49
CA ALA A 411 36.51 6.89 1.46
C ALA A 411 35.17 6.60 2.16
N LEU A 412 34.44 7.64 2.58
CA LEU A 412 33.22 7.53 3.37
C LEU A 412 32.01 7.09 2.53
N TYR A 413 31.80 7.65 1.33
CA TYR A 413 30.63 7.30 0.52
C TYR A 413 30.80 6.01 -0.32
N LYS A 414 32.04 5.54 -0.55
CA LYS A 414 32.32 4.40 -1.44
C LYS A 414 31.59 3.10 -1.03
N PRO A 415 31.54 2.68 0.25
CA PRO A 415 30.83 1.46 0.65
C PRO A 415 29.34 1.47 0.26
N TYR A 416 28.61 2.51 0.68
CA TYR A 416 27.17 2.63 0.40
C TYR A 416 26.87 2.73 -1.11
N THR A 417 27.67 3.53 -1.83
CA THR A 417 27.49 3.70 -3.29
C THR A 417 27.96 2.49 -4.11
N TYR A 418 28.74 1.57 -3.53
CA TYR A 418 29.03 0.25 -4.06
C TYR A 418 27.84 -0.69 -3.90
N ILE A 419 27.23 -0.77 -2.71
CA ILE A 419 25.99 -1.54 -2.47
C ILE A 419 24.86 -1.11 -3.41
N ILE A 420 24.59 0.21 -3.50
CA ILE A 420 23.63 0.78 -4.46
C ILE A 420 23.94 0.36 -5.89
N LYS A 421 25.22 0.40 -6.29
CA LYS A 421 25.65 -0.01 -7.64
C LYS A 421 25.48 -1.51 -7.86
N ALA A 422 25.76 -2.36 -6.88
CA ALA A 422 25.62 -3.81 -6.98
C ALA A 422 24.14 -4.23 -7.14
N ARG A 423 23.23 -3.68 -6.31
CA ARG A 423 21.78 -3.92 -6.43
C ARG A 423 21.23 -3.38 -7.76
N TRP A 424 21.66 -2.18 -8.16
CA TRP A 424 21.32 -1.61 -9.46
C TRP A 424 21.77 -2.50 -10.62
N ASP A 425 23.07 -2.80 -10.72
CA ASP A 425 23.64 -3.58 -11.82
C ASP A 425 23.07 -5.01 -11.91
N LYS A 426 22.67 -5.61 -10.77
CA LYS A 426 22.14 -6.98 -10.71
C LYS A 426 20.65 -7.10 -11.07
N HIS A 427 19.81 -6.14 -10.67
CA HIS A 427 18.35 -6.25 -10.79
C HIS A 427 17.73 -5.18 -11.68
N LEU A 428 17.90 -3.89 -11.35
CA LEU A 428 17.14 -2.80 -11.97
C LEU A 428 17.78 -2.18 -13.22
N LYS A 429 19.04 -2.48 -13.53
CA LYS A 429 19.73 -2.02 -14.74
C LYS A 429 19.32 -2.81 -15.99
N LEU A 430 18.02 -2.80 -16.28
CA LEU A 430 17.43 -3.27 -17.53
C LEU A 430 17.41 -2.14 -18.58
N ASN A 431 17.00 -2.45 -19.81
CA ASN A 431 16.75 -1.42 -20.83
C ASN A 431 15.41 -0.73 -20.57
N LEU A 432 14.40 -1.46 -20.10
CA LEU A 432 13.07 -0.94 -19.73
C LEU A 432 13.14 0.32 -18.83
N HIS A 433 13.81 0.25 -17.68
CA HIS A 433 13.98 1.40 -16.77
C HIS A 433 14.76 2.58 -17.39
N ALA A 434 15.65 2.32 -18.36
CA ALA A 434 16.42 3.37 -19.02
C ALA A 434 15.64 4.05 -20.16
N ALA A 435 14.83 3.29 -20.90
CA ALA A 435 13.90 3.83 -21.90
C ALA A 435 12.75 4.61 -21.22
N ALA A 436 12.19 4.11 -20.12
CA ALA A 436 11.19 4.82 -19.33
C ALA A 436 11.72 6.15 -18.76
N TYR A 437 13.01 6.25 -18.46
CA TYR A 437 13.68 7.50 -18.05
C TYR A 437 13.88 8.47 -19.22
N PHE A 438 14.24 7.99 -20.40
CA PHE A 438 14.29 8.81 -21.63
C PHE A 438 12.92 9.38 -21.99
N LEU A 439 11.88 8.54 -21.92
CA LEU A 439 10.52 8.90 -22.28
C LEU A 439 9.78 9.73 -21.20
N ASN A 440 10.41 10.01 -20.05
CA ASN A 440 9.82 10.87 -19.03
C ASN A 440 10.21 12.35 -19.28
N PRO A 441 9.31 13.21 -19.77
CA PRO A 441 9.65 14.58 -20.16
C PRO A 441 10.15 15.40 -18.98
N ALA A 442 9.62 15.16 -17.77
CA ALA A 442 9.98 15.85 -16.53
C ALA A 442 11.45 15.70 -16.14
N PHE A 443 12.12 14.66 -16.65
CA PHE A 443 13.57 14.45 -16.49
C PHE A 443 14.33 14.68 -17.78
N PHE A 444 13.78 14.30 -18.93
CA PHE A 444 14.45 14.36 -20.21
C PHE A 444 14.72 15.80 -20.68
N TYR A 445 13.80 16.73 -20.38
CA TYR A 445 13.96 18.15 -20.71
C TYR A 445 14.54 19.00 -19.57
N ASP A 446 14.88 18.39 -18.42
CA ASP A 446 15.58 19.09 -17.33
C ASP A 446 17.08 19.20 -17.63
N GLU A 447 17.68 20.34 -17.31
CA GLU A 447 19.11 20.61 -17.55
C GLU A 447 20.05 19.60 -16.87
N LYS A 448 19.59 18.93 -15.80
CA LYS A 448 20.35 17.93 -15.05
C LYS A 448 20.19 16.51 -15.65
N PHE A 449 19.52 16.36 -16.80
CA PHE A 449 19.32 15.08 -17.48
C PHE A 449 20.65 14.35 -17.75
N CYS A 450 20.76 13.12 -17.26
CA CYS A 450 22.01 12.38 -17.36
C CYS A 450 22.09 11.58 -18.67
N SER A 451 22.28 12.30 -19.78
CA SER A 451 22.45 11.77 -21.13
C SER A 451 23.68 10.85 -21.25
N LYS A 452 23.49 9.55 -20.99
CA LYS A 452 24.49 8.50 -21.23
C LYS A 452 24.09 7.70 -22.45
N ASN A 453 25.07 7.23 -23.22
CA ASN A 453 24.86 6.39 -24.41
C ASN A 453 23.93 5.19 -24.14
N ARG A 454 23.99 4.59 -22.93
CA ARG A 454 23.07 3.51 -22.53
C ARG A 454 21.59 3.90 -22.55
N VAL A 455 21.24 5.14 -22.21
CA VAL A 455 19.84 5.61 -22.17
C VAL A 455 19.27 5.68 -23.59
N MET A 456 20.07 6.20 -24.53
CA MET A 456 19.73 6.22 -25.96
C MET A 456 19.65 4.80 -26.53
N SER A 457 20.70 4.00 -26.31
CA SER A 457 20.76 2.59 -26.77
C SER A 457 19.62 1.74 -26.21
N ALA A 458 19.22 1.92 -24.95
CA ALA A 458 18.09 1.19 -24.37
C ALA A 458 16.74 1.56 -25.03
N THR A 459 16.59 2.81 -25.48
CA THR A 459 15.40 3.28 -26.21
C THR A 459 15.42 2.79 -27.65
N ILE A 460 16.59 2.76 -28.30
CA ILE A 460 16.76 2.16 -29.63
C ILE A 460 16.43 0.66 -29.59
N SER A 461 16.94 -0.10 -28.62
CA SER A 461 16.60 -1.53 -28.49
C SER A 461 15.18 -1.84 -28.00
N LEU A 462 14.41 -0.82 -27.59
CA LEU A 462 12.96 -0.92 -27.45
C LEU A 462 12.26 -0.77 -28.82
N LEU A 463 12.79 0.07 -29.70
CA LEU A 463 12.32 0.25 -31.08
C LEU A 463 12.78 -0.88 -32.03
N GLU A 464 13.88 -1.58 -31.74
CA GLU A 464 14.35 -2.72 -32.54
C GLU A 464 13.39 -3.93 -32.47
N LYS A 465 12.55 -4.03 -31.43
CA LYS A 465 11.48 -5.04 -31.32
C LYS A 465 10.32 -4.73 -32.25
N ARG A 466 10.15 -5.56 -33.29
CA ARG A 466 9.03 -5.50 -34.27
C ARG A 466 7.64 -5.50 -33.62
N ALA A 467 7.49 -6.12 -32.45
CA ALA A 467 6.27 -6.09 -31.64
C ALA A 467 5.75 -4.66 -31.34
N PHE A 468 6.68 -3.71 -31.18
CA PHE A 468 6.38 -2.34 -30.79
C PHE A 468 6.51 -1.36 -31.97
N CYS A 469 7.56 -1.52 -32.77
CA CYS A 469 7.87 -0.64 -33.90
C CYS A 469 7.86 -1.43 -35.22
N ASN A 470 6.89 -1.14 -36.09
CA ASN A 470 6.79 -1.72 -37.42
C ASN A 470 7.64 -0.99 -38.47
N ASP A 471 8.13 0.22 -38.17
CA ASP A 471 9.06 1.01 -38.99
C ASP A 471 10.12 1.65 -38.09
N LEU A 472 11.28 0.99 -37.97
CA LEU A 472 12.40 1.45 -37.14
C LEU A 472 12.94 2.82 -37.58
N THR A 473 12.93 3.11 -38.89
CA THR A 473 13.39 4.41 -39.43
C THR A 473 12.47 5.53 -38.95
N LYS A 474 11.16 5.31 -39.01
CA LYS A 474 10.18 6.25 -38.44
C LYS A 474 10.27 6.34 -36.92
N GLY A 475 10.43 5.23 -36.20
CA GLY A 475 10.61 5.24 -34.75
C GLY A 475 11.84 6.04 -34.30
N ILE A 476 12.97 5.94 -35.02
CA ILE A 476 14.18 6.73 -34.79
C ILE A 476 13.94 8.21 -35.16
N SER A 477 13.20 8.50 -36.24
CA SER A 477 12.80 9.85 -36.61
C SER A 477 11.96 10.50 -35.51
N GLU A 478 10.95 9.80 -35.00
CA GLU A 478 10.13 10.23 -33.86
C GLU A 478 10.95 10.45 -32.58
N MET A 479 11.95 9.60 -32.32
CA MET A 479 12.88 9.76 -31.19
C MET A 479 13.77 11.02 -31.35
N ASN A 480 14.16 11.36 -32.57
CA ASN A 480 14.84 12.62 -32.86
C ASN A 480 13.87 13.81 -32.71
N MET A 481 12.62 13.72 -33.18
CA MET A 481 11.63 14.79 -33.01
C MET A 481 11.36 15.09 -31.53
N TYR A 482 11.25 14.07 -30.69
CA TYR A 482 11.16 14.24 -29.24
C TYR A 482 12.44 14.83 -28.62
N ARG A 483 13.63 14.37 -29.03
CA ARG A 483 14.91 14.93 -28.54
C ARG A 483 15.05 16.41 -28.86
N GLU A 484 14.86 16.79 -30.12
CA GLU A 484 15.07 18.14 -30.63
C GLU A 484 13.85 19.07 -30.42
N ARG A 485 12.89 18.67 -29.56
CA ARG A 485 11.65 19.42 -29.25
C ARG A 485 10.87 19.87 -30.49
N GLN A 486 10.74 19.00 -31.50
CA GLN A 486 10.07 19.32 -32.76
C GLN A 486 8.56 19.05 -32.71
N GLY A 487 7.79 19.73 -33.56
CA GLY A 487 6.34 19.52 -33.68
C GLY A 487 5.59 19.89 -32.40
N SER A 488 4.76 18.99 -31.89
CA SER A 488 3.97 19.21 -30.67
C SER A 488 4.81 19.32 -29.39
N PHE A 489 6.07 18.86 -29.40
CA PHE A 489 6.96 18.88 -28.24
C PHE A 489 7.62 20.24 -27.97
N GLY A 490 7.79 21.07 -29.00
CA GLY A 490 8.33 22.43 -28.89
C GLY A 490 7.32 23.50 -28.54
N ARG A 491 6.08 23.12 -28.21
CA ARG A 491 5.05 24.06 -27.79
C ARG A 491 5.34 24.56 -26.39
N GLU A 492 5.22 25.87 -26.18
CA GLU A 492 5.42 26.50 -24.87
C GLU A 492 4.55 25.84 -23.78
N SER A 493 3.29 25.53 -24.09
CA SER A 493 2.39 24.80 -23.18
C SER A 493 2.83 23.36 -22.87
N ALA A 494 3.61 22.71 -23.73
CA ALA A 494 4.22 21.41 -23.44
C ALA A 494 5.40 21.56 -22.47
N LEU A 495 6.23 22.60 -22.67
CA LEU A 495 7.41 22.89 -21.84
C LEU A 495 7.01 23.32 -20.43
N ILE A 496 6.07 24.27 -20.28
CA ILE A 496 5.58 24.73 -18.97
C ILE A 496 5.07 23.56 -18.11
N VAL A 497 4.23 22.69 -18.67
CA VAL A 497 3.57 21.63 -17.89
C VAL A 497 4.39 20.33 -17.80
N THR A 498 5.62 20.32 -18.33
CA THR A 498 6.53 19.15 -18.37
C THR A 498 6.82 18.57 -16.98
N LYS A 499 6.89 19.40 -15.93
CA LYS A 499 7.19 18.97 -14.56
C LYS A 499 5.96 18.73 -13.68
N THR A 500 4.81 19.30 -14.04
CA THR A 500 3.57 19.26 -13.25
C THR A 500 2.55 18.25 -13.76
N THR A 501 2.60 17.90 -15.05
CA THR A 501 1.73 16.88 -15.65
C THR A 501 2.39 15.50 -15.55
N ARG A 502 1.60 14.46 -15.27
CA ARG A 502 2.10 13.08 -15.27
C ARG A 502 2.60 12.68 -16.66
N PRO A 503 3.64 11.83 -16.79
CA PRO A 503 4.19 11.46 -18.10
C PRO A 503 3.15 10.86 -19.07
N ASP A 504 2.26 9.99 -18.58
CA ASP A 504 1.18 9.38 -19.38
C ASP A 504 0.20 10.42 -19.94
N GLN A 505 -0.16 11.41 -19.13
CA GLN A 505 -1.05 12.51 -19.52
C GLN A 505 -0.35 13.52 -20.45
N TRP A 506 0.91 13.84 -20.19
CA TRP A 506 1.72 14.71 -21.05
C TRP A 506 1.88 14.10 -22.44
N TRP A 507 2.17 12.79 -22.52
CA TRP A 507 2.24 12.10 -23.80
C TRP A 507 0.88 11.94 -24.48
N ALA A 508 -0.23 11.84 -23.74
CA ALA A 508 -1.56 11.89 -24.35
C ALA A 508 -1.85 13.25 -25.03
N LEU A 509 -1.45 14.36 -24.41
CA LEU A 509 -1.66 15.73 -24.90
C LEU A 509 -0.67 16.13 -26.02
N PHE A 510 0.62 15.85 -25.83
CA PHE A 510 1.71 16.38 -26.66
C PHE A 510 2.44 15.32 -27.50
N GLY A 511 2.12 14.03 -27.34
CA GLY A 511 2.71 12.93 -28.13
C GLY A 511 2.25 12.83 -29.58
N GLY A 512 1.41 13.75 -30.07
CA GLY A 512 0.81 13.69 -31.42
C GLY A 512 1.82 13.67 -32.57
N SER A 513 2.99 14.33 -32.42
CA SER A 513 4.08 14.26 -33.40
C SER A 513 4.91 12.97 -33.37
N ALA A 514 4.68 12.06 -32.42
CA ALA A 514 5.37 10.78 -32.34
C ALA A 514 4.40 9.62 -31.99
N PRO A 515 3.54 9.17 -32.92
CA PRO A 515 2.54 8.14 -32.66
C PRO A 515 3.10 6.76 -32.28
N ILE A 516 4.31 6.38 -32.72
CA ILE A 516 4.97 5.13 -32.28
C ILE A 516 5.45 5.27 -30.84
N LEU A 517 6.11 6.37 -30.48
CA LEU A 517 6.54 6.60 -29.10
C LEU A 517 5.36 6.79 -28.15
N GLN A 518 4.31 7.48 -28.60
CA GLN A 518 3.06 7.61 -27.85
C GLN A 518 2.38 6.24 -27.67
N LYS A 519 2.50 5.30 -28.62
CA LYS A 519 1.99 3.93 -28.47
C LYS A 519 2.74 3.13 -27.39
N LEU A 520 4.07 3.30 -27.27
CA LEU A 520 4.86 2.71 -26.18
C LEU A 520 4.37 3.16 -24.78
N LEU A 521 3.79 4.35 -24.70
CA LEU A 521 3.40 5.00 -23.43
C LEU A 521 1.89 5.00 -23.19
N LYS A 522 1.09 4.71 -24.23
CA LYS A 522 -0.35 4.34 -24.13
C LYS A 522 -0.56 2.89 -23.70
N LYS A 523 0.50 2.08 -23.70
CA LYS A 523 0.59 0.76 -23.10
C LYS A 523 1.62 0.80 -21.95
N PRO A 524 1.30 1.43 -20.80
CA PRO A 524 2.31 1.79 -19.83
C PRO A 524 2.51 0.68 -18.78
N CYS A 525 3.75 0.55 -18.30
CA CYS A 525 4.22 -0.53 -17.44
C CYS A 525 4.36 -0.03 -15.98
N TYR A 526 3.81 -0.74 -14.99
CA TYR A 526 3.68 -0.26 -13.59
C TYR A 526 4.02 -1.31 -12.52
N ASP A 527 4.44 -0.83 -11.35
CA ASP A 527 4.66 -1.54 -10.08
C ASP A 527 3.93 -0.65 -9.01
N PRO A 528 2.70 -1.00 -8.51
CA PRO A 528 1.80 -0.06 -7.81
C PRO A 528 0.92 -0.60 -6.61
N ILE A 529 0.96 0.03 -5.41
CA ILE A 529 -0.02 -0.04 -4.28
C ILE A 529 -0.13 1.31 -3.48
N ASP A 530 -1.36 1.82 -3.27
CA ASP A 530 -1.89 2.87 -2.34
C ASP A 530 -1.01 3.23 -1.10
N TYR A 531 -0.76 4.48 -0.61
CA TYR A 531 -1.01 5.92 -0.98
C TYR A 531 -0.13 6.79 0.01
N GLU A 532 -0.20 8.10 0.35
CA GLU A 532 -0.87 9.37 -0.03
C GLU A 532 -0.02 10.60 0.44
N SER A 533 -0.20 11.78 -0.19
CA SER A 533 0.49 13.08 0.05
C SER A 533 2.02 13.16 -0.24
N ILE A 534 2.50 14.27 -0.84
CA ILE A 534 3.91 14.36 -1.30
C ILE A 534 4.58 15.75 -1.17
N ASP A 535 3.83 16.83 -0.97
CA ASP A 535 4.34 18.22 -0.98
C ASP A 535 4.49 18.85 0.42
N HIS A 536 4.27 18.07 1.48
CA HIS A 536 4.73 18.41 2.83
C HIS A 536 5.87 17.46 3.21
N VAL A 537 7.01 18.03 3.60
CA VAL A 537 8.18 17.28 4.12
C VAL A 537 8.10 17.16 5.66
N ASP A 538 7.12 17.79 6.26
CA ASP A 538 6.73 17.63 7.66
C ASP A 538 5.95 16.33 7.90
N PHE A 539 6.02 15.86 9.15
CA PHE A 539 5.36 14.66 9.66
C PHE A 539 5.77 13.31 9.06
N TRP A 540 6.73 12.66 9.74
CA TRP A 540 6.90 11.21 9.66
C TRP A 540 5.82 10.55 10.53
N VAL A 541 5.28 9.42 10.09
CA VAL A 541 4.12 8.70 10.68
C VAL A 541 2.78 9.39 10.39
N THR A 542 2.12 8.98 9.30
CA THR A 542 0.67 8.81 9.29
C THR A 542 0.31 7.57 10.11
N GLU A 543 -0.84 7.59 10.77
CA GLU A 543 -1.22 6.57 11.73
C GLU A 543 -1.77 5.31 11.04
N GLU A 544 -1.09 4.18 11.21
CA GLU A 544 -1.82 2.92 11.27
C GLU A 544 -2.56 2.93 12.61
N GLN A 545 -3.84 3.35 12.59
CA GLN A 545 -4.68 3.35 13.78
C GLN A 545 -4.93 1.91 14.22
N THR A 546 -4.06 1.41 15.10
CA THR A 546 -4.48 0.44 16.11
C THR A 546 -5.79 0.95 16.72
N PRO A 547 -6.87 0.16 16.74
CA PRO A 547 -8.04 0.55 17.52
C PRO A 547 -7.58 0.80 18.96
N PRO A 548 -8.23 1.70 19.72
CA PRO A 548 -7.97 1.77 21.14
C PRO A 548 -8.13 0.35 21.71
N GLU A 549 -7.06 -0.18 22.31
CA GLU A 549 -7.24 -1.28 23.25
C GLU A 549 -8.26 -0.79 24.28
N LEU A 550 -9.24 -1.64 24.59
CA LEU A 550 -10.23 -1.31 25.61
C LEU A 550 -9.46 -0.99 26.89
N ASP A 551 -9.49 0.27 27.32
CA ASP A 551 -8.80 0.67 28.53
C ASP A 551 -9.52 -0.02 29.70
N ILE A 552 -8.87 -1.07 30.22
CA ILE A 552 -9.41 -1.89 31.30
C ILE A 552 -9.52 -1.04 32.57
N ASP A 553 -8.62 -0.05 32.76
CA ASP A 553 -8.73 0.89 33.87
C ASP A 553 -9.93 1.85 33.64
N GLU A 554 -10.20 2.32 32.42
CA GLU A 554 -11.41 3.12 32.13
C GLU A 554 -12.71 2.32 32.33
N ILE A 555 -12.73 1.04 31.90
CA ILE A 555 -13.88 0.14 32.04
C ILE A 555 -14.12 -0.24 33.51
N ASP A 556 -13.09 -0.60 34.28
CA ASP A 556 -13.23 -0.88 35.71
C ASP A 556 -13.66 0.39 36.47
N ASN A 557 -13.11 1.57 36.15
CA ASN A 557 -13.60 2.82 36.70
C ASN A 557 -15.08 3.05 36.38
N PHE A 558 -15.56 2.69 35.18
CA PHE A 558 -16.98 2.77 34.82
C PHE A 558 -17.86 1.74 35.54
N LEU A 559 -17.35 0.52 35.77
CA LEU A 559 -18.05 -0.57 36.44
C LEU A 559 -18.17 -0.36 37.97
N TYR A 560 -17.19 0.28 38.60
CA TYR A 560 -17.13 0.40 40.05
C TYR A 560 -17.63 1.75 40.63
N HIS A 561 -17.78 2.81 39.82
CA HIS A 561 -18.17 4.13 40.36
C HIS A 561 -19.67 4.49 40.39
N GLU A 562 -20.57 3.78 39.69
CA GLU A 562 -22.02 4.02 39.80
C GLU A 562 -22.79 2.85 40.43
N ASN A 563 -23.13 3.01 41.72
CA ASN A 563 -24.15 2.24 42.47
C ASN A 563 -23.84 0.75 42.78
N ALA A 564 -22.58 0.40 43.09
CA ALA A 564 -22.26 -0.89 43.67
C ALA A 564 -22.87 -1.06 45.09
N ILE A 565 -23.73 -2.07 45.26
CA ILE A 565 -24.31 -2.45 46.57
C ILE A 565 -23.26 -3.23 47.38
N PRO A 566 -22.99 -2.89 48.66
CA PRO A 566 -21.97 -3.57 49.45
C PRO A 566 -22.41 -4.99 49.85
N VAL A 567 -21.74 -6.00 49.30
CA VAL A 567 -21.82 -7.39 49.78
C VAL A 567 -20.86 -7.58 50.96
N GLY A 568 -21.28 -8.34 51.97
CA GLY A 568 -20.68 -8.35 53.30
C GLY A 568 -19.32 -9.05 53.45
N GLN A 569 -18.68 -8.79 54.58
CA GLN A 569 -17.40 -9.40 54.98
C GLN A 569 -17.52 -10.92 55.22
N SER A 570 -16.58 -11.71 54.70
CA SER A 570 -16.32 -13.07 55.19
C SER A 570 -14.84 -13.49 55.08
N SER A 571 -14.07 -13.11 56.10
CA SER A 571 -12.98 -13.87 56.73
C SER A 571 -12.06 -14.81 55.89
N LYS A 572 -10.82 -14.31 55.69
CA LYS A 572 -9.54 -14.95 56.12
C LYS A 572 -8.97 -16.20 55.42
N ASN A 573 -7.64 -16.11 55.25
CA ASN A 573 -6.60 -17.16 55.23
C ASN A 573 -6.50 -18.11 54.02
N ASN A 574 -5.44 -17.96 53.22
CA ASN A 574 -4.19 -18.71 53.43
C ASN A 574 -3.02 -18.14 52.60
N GLU A 575 -1.80 -18.45 53.03
CA GLU A 575 -0.53 -18.22 52.31
C GLU A 575 -0.16 -19.49 51.51
N GLY A 576 0.70 -19.36 50.49
CA GLY A 576 1.20 -20.49 49.68
C GLY A 576 1.96 -20.03 48.45
N ASP A 577 3.21 -20.49 48.30
CA ASP A 577 4.19 -19.97 47.34
C ASP A 577 4.37 -20.82 46.06
N GLU A 578 4.98 -20.15 45.08
CA GLU A 578 5.94 -20.67 44.07
C GLU A 578 5.52 -21.47 42.81
N ASP A 579 6.43 -21.36 41.84
CA ASP A 579 6.66 -22.07 40.58
C ASP A 579 5.68 -22.00 39.38
N LEU A 580 6.18 -21.36 38.31
CA LEU A 580 5.78 -21.53 36.92
C LEU A 580 7.04 -21.70 36.05
N ASP A 581 7.18 -22.84 35.37
CA ASP A 581 8.33 -23.16 34.52
C ASP A 581 8.48 -22.18 33.34
N VAL A 582 9.71 -21.69 33.12
CA VAL A 582 10.11 -20.96 31.90
C VAL A 582 10.97 -21.89 31.04
N VAL A 583 10.45 -22.29 29.88
CA VAL A 583 11.16 -23.16 28.94
C VAL A 583 12.20 -22.35 28.16
N ASP A 584 13.48 -22.64 28.42
CA ASP A 584 14.62 -21.94 27.85
C ASP A 584 14.84 -22.29 26.36
N PHE A 585 15.21 -21.31 25.54
CA PHE A 585 15.40 -21.48 24.09
C PHE A 585 16.82 -21.12 23.66
N GLN A 586 17.73 -22.10 23.77
CA GLN A 586 19.14 -21.92 23.45
C GLN A 586 19.38 -21.72 21.95
N VAL A 587 20.18 -20.72 21.60
CA VAL A 587 20.79 -20.56 20.27
C VAL A 587 22.29 -20.82 20.41
N GLN A 588 22.78 -21.87 19.75
CA GLN A 588 24.20 -22.25 19.83
C GLN A 588 25.10 -21.28 19.04
N SER A 589 26.05 -20.67 19.73
CA SER A 589 27.16 -19.94 19.13
C SER A 589 28.37 -20.86 18.93
N GLY A 590 28.76 -21.10 17.67
CA GLY A 590 30.04 -21.73 17.35
C GLY A 590 31.19 -20.71 17.45
N ASP A 591 32.12 -20.91 18.38
CA ASP A 591 33.33 -20.08 18.54
C ASP A 591 34.43 -20.50 17.55
N GLY A 592 35.37 -19.59 17.24
CA GLY A 592 36.20 -19.68 16.04
C GLY A 592 37.52 -18.91 16.00
N GLY A 593 38.05 -18.43 17.13
CA GLY A 593 39.45 -17.96 17.25
C GLY A 593 39.74 -16.54 16.74
N GLY A 594 40.51 -15.77 17.51
CA GLY A 594 40.80 -14.35 17.23
C GLY A 594 42.25 -14.04 16.87
N SER A 595 42.51 -12.79 16.48
CA SER A 595 43.85 -12.20 16.45
C SER A 595 43.81 -10.67 16.59
N SER A 596 44.76 -10.14 17.36
CA SER A 596 45.38 -8.81 17.25
C SER A 596 44.50 -7.57 16.98
N THR A 597 44.37 -6.77 18.04
CA THR A 597 44.03 -5.33 18.03
C THR A 597 44.67 -4.51 16.91
N ASN A 598 43.91 -3.56 16.37
CA ASN A 598 44.40 -2.22 16.00
C ASN A 598 43.23 -1.22 16.04
N GLU A 599 43.27 -0.28 16.97
CA GLU A 599 42.22 0.75 17.14
C GLU A 599 42.52 1.98 16.27
N GLU A 600 42.00 2.02 15.03
CA GLU A 600 41.96 3.27 14.27
C GLU A 600 40.77 4.12 14.71
N ALA A 601 41.02 5.04 15.65
CA ALA A 601 40.03 6.01 16.10
C ALA A 601 39.62 6.97 14.98
N PHE A 602 38.32 7.04 14.69
CA PHE A 602 37.77 8.05 13.76
C PHE A 602 37.88 9.45 14.39
N PRO A 603 38.51 10.44 13.72
CA PRO A 603 38.71 11.76 14.30
C PRO A 603 37.40 12.56 14.34
N ASN A 604 37.04 13.03 15.53
CA ASN A 604 35.95 13.98 15.76
C ASN A 604 36.26 15.32 15.07
N ILE A 605 35.65 15.60 13.92
CA ILE A 605 35.73 16.91 13.25
C ILE A 605 34.35 17.30 12.67
N LEU A 606 33.47 17.77 13.55
CA LEU A 606 32.32 18.64 13.21
C LEU A 606 31.99 19.53 14.41
N GLU A 607 32.69 20.67 14.51
CA GLU A 607 32.11 21.83 15.16
C GLU A 607 30.95 22.33 14.29
N PHE A 608 29.84 22.71 14.93
CA PHE A 608 28.63 23.22 14.27
C PHE A 608 28.39 24.66 14.72
N GLU A 609 28.85 25.63 13.93
CA GLU A 609 28.26 26.96 13.96
C GLU A 609 26.85 26.92 13.34
N GLY A 610 25.97 27.81 13.81
CA GLY A 610 24.54 27.75 13.52
C GLY A 610 24.20 28.02 12.06
N ILE A 611 23.36 27.17 11.46
CA ILE A 611 22.73 27.43 10.17
C ILE A 611 21.23 27.63 10.41
N ASN A 612 20.73 28.83 10.07
CA ASN A 612 19.31 29.14 10.05
C ASN A 612 18.64 28.42 8.86
N PHE A 613 17.44 27.85 9.06
CA PHE A 613 16.78 26.99 8.07
C PHE A 613 15.76 27.71 7.18
N ASN A 614 15.53 29.02 7.37
CA ASN A 614 14.43 29.75 6.73
C ASN A 614 14.74 30.39 5.36
N GLU A 615 15.96 30.32 4.84
CA GLU A 615 16.39 31.04 3.61
C GLU A 615 16.47 30.15 2.35
N TYR A 616 15.58 29.16 2.20
CA TYR A 616 15.52 28.30 1.01
C TYR A 616 14.07 28.00 0.53
N TYR A 617 13.20 29.01 0.63
CA TYR A 617 11.86 29.01 0.03
C TYR A 617 11.61 30.30 -0.76
N ASP A 618 12.22 30.39 -1.94
CA ASP A 618 11.71 31.03 -3.16
C ASP A 618 12.50 30.44 -4.35
N ASP A 619 11.91 30.47 -5.55
CA ASP A 619 12.34 29.89 -6.85
C ASP A 619 12.45 28.33 -6.99
#